data_AF-A0A920SJ48-F1
#
_entry.id   AF-A0A920SJ48-F1
#
_cell.length_a   1.000
_cell.length_b   1.000
_cell.length_c   1.000
_cell.angle_alpha   90.00
_cell.angle_beta   90.00
_cell.angle_gamma   90.00
#
_symmetry.space_group_name_H-M   'P 1'
#
loop_
_entity.id
_entity.type
_entity.pdbx_description
1 polymer ?
#
loop_
_entity_poly.entity_id
_entity_poly.type
_entity_poly.pdbx_seq_one_letter_code
_entity_poly.pdbx_strand_id
1 'polypeptide(L)'
;MIQSAVDFGGRLDVLVNNAGFTHHNKPFLDVTEDEFDRIYDVNVKAIFHALQEAVPIFLEKGGGSVIKPLTAAIRPRPGLGVY
;
A
#
# COMPACT_ATOMS: atom_id res chain seq x y z
N MET A 1 11.57 -7.86 3.53
CA MET A 1 10.41 -8.65 3.03
C MET A 1 10.63 -9.06 1.59
N ILE A 2 10.94 -8.12 0.70
CA ILE A 2 11.14 -8.41 -0.73
C ILE A 2 12.34 -9.34 -0.92
N GLN A 3 13.48 -9.07 -0.26
CA GLN A 3 14.63 -9.97 -0.32
C GLN A 3 14.28 -11.42 0.07
N SER A 4 13.52 -11.61 1.16
CA SER A 4 13.09 -12.94 1.58
C SER A 4 12.22 -13.65 0.53
N ALA A 5 11.40 -12.91 -0.22
CA ALA A 5 10.62 -13.46 -1.32
C ALA A 5 11.51 -13.87 -2.51
N VAL A 6 12.54 -13.07 -2.82
CA VAL A 6 13.55 -13.40 -3.83
C VAL A 6 14.34 -14.64 -3.42
N ASP A 7 14.81 -14.71 -2.18
CA ASP A 7 15.60 -15.85 -1.68
C ASP A 7 14.78 -17.15 -1.70
N PHE A 8 13.48 -17.07 -1.39
CA PHE A 8 12.60 -18.22 -1.42
C PHE A 8 12.25 -18.68 -2.85
N GLY A 9 11.92 -17.74 -3.74
CA GLY A 9 11.41 -18.04 -5.08
C GLY A 9 12.44 -17.98 -6.20
N GLY A 10 13.67 -17.55 -5.92
CA GLY A 10 14.72 -17.24 -6.90
C GLY A 10 14.45 -15.99 -7.76
N ARG A 11 13.26 -15.39 -7.66
CA ARG A 11 12.83 -14.21 -8.41
C ARG A 11 11.64 -13.53 -7.74
N LEU A 12 11.42 -12.26 -8.07
CA LEU A 12 10.22 -11.52 -7.72
C LEU A 12 9.48 -11.14 -9.00
N ASP A 13 8.24 -11.59 -9.19
CA ASP A 13 7.42 -11.30 -10.38
C ASP A 13 6.37 -10.25 -10.24
N VAL A 14 5.63 -10.37 -9.15
CA VAL A 14 4.47 -9.56 -8.87
C VAL A 14 4.59 -9.07 -7.44
N LEU A 15 4.48 -7.76 -7.26
CA LEU A 15 4.28 -7.15 -5.95
C LEU A 15 2.81 -6.78 -5.80
N VAL A 16 2.13 -7.40 -4.84
CA VAL A 16 0.74 -7.06 -4.50
C VAL A 16 0.72 -6.23 -3.22
N ASN A 17 0.48 -4.93 -3.36
CA ASN A 17 0.31 -3.99 -2.25
C ASN A 17 -1.15 -4.03 -1.77
N ASN A 18 -1.49 -5.08 -1.05
CA ASN A 18 -2.85 -5.29 -0.50
C ASN A 18 -3.03 -4.74 0.93
N ALA A 19 -1.94 -4.45 1.65
CA ALA A 19 -2.03 -3.90 2.99
C ALA A 19 -2.83 -2.60 2.98
N GLY A 20 -3.77 -2.47 3.92
CA GLY A 20 -4.66 -1.33 4.01
C GLY A 20 -5.13 -1.11 5.43
N PHE A 21 -5.26 0.16 5.82
CA PHE A 21 -5.80 0.59 7.10
C PHE A 21 -6.81 1.72 6.92
N THR A 22 -7.81 1.76 7.77
CA THR A 22 -8.80 2.84 7.86
C THR A 22 -9.13 3.11 9.33
N HIS A 23 -9.68 4.28 9.63
CA HIS A 23 -10.16 4.62 10.96
C HIS A 23 -11.60 4.11 11.17
N HIS A 24 -12.09 4.14 12.41
CA HIS A 24 -13.49 3.82 12.71
C HIS A 24 -14.43 4.82 12.02
N ASN A 25 -15.60 4.36 11.57
CA ASN A 25 -16.58 5.24 10.93
C ASN A 25 -17.02 6.36 11.91
N LYS A 26 -16.78 7.63 11.53
CA LYS A 26 -17.14 8.81 12.33
C LYS A 26 -17.19 10.09 11.48
N PRO A 27 -17.75 11.19 12.01
CA PRO A 27 -17.67 12.49 11.35
C PRO A 27 -16.23 12.89 11.03
N PHE A 28 -16.03 13.56 9.89
CA PHE A 28 -14.70 13.97 9.43
C PHE A 28 -13.95 14.83 10.47
N LEU A 29 -14.67 15.72 11.16
CA LEU A 29 -14.09 16.62 12.17
C LEU A 29 -13.61 15.89 13.44
N ASP A 30 -13.98 14.61 13.61
CA ASP A 30 -13.57 13.80 14.75
C ASP A 30 -12.39 12.86 14.41
N VAL A 31 -11.87 12.93 13.17
CA VAL A 31 -10.68 12.18 12.77
C VAL A 31 -9.45 12.90 13.33
N THR A 32 -8.64 12.14 14.07
CA THR A 32 -7.41 12.65 14.68
C THR A 32 -6.27 12.66 13.67
N GLU A 33 -5.27 13.50 13.92
CA GLU A 33 -4.05 13.54 13.12
C GLU A 33 -3.32 12.19 13.14
N ASP A 34 -3.26 11.52 14.30
CA ASP A 34 -2.67 10.18 14.43
C ASP A 34 -3.37 9.13 13.53
N GLU A 35 -4.69 9.18 13.40
CA GLU A 35 -5.43 8.30 12.50
C GLU A 35 -5.17 8.62 11.03
N PHE A 36 -5.09 9.91 10.68
CA PHE A 36 -4.72 10.35 9.34
C PHE A 36 -3.32 9.86 8.97
N ASP A 37 -2.35 10.07 9.86
CA ASP A 37 -0.97 9.63 9.69
C ASP A 37 -0.88 8.13 9.55
N ARG A 38 -1.62 7.37 10.36
CA ARG A 38 -1.68 5.91 10.27
C ARG A 38 -2.22 5.44 8.92
N ILE A 39 -3.26 6.10 8.39
CA ILE A 39 -3.80 5.81 7.05
C ILE A 39 -2.73 6.07 5.99
N TYR A 40 -2.04 7.20 6.07
CA TYR A 40 -1.02 7.58 5.10
C TYR A 40 0.23 6.68 5.17
N ASP A 41 0.67 6.33 6.38
CA ASP A 41 1.75 5.38 6.65
C ASP A 41 1.52 4.05 5.93
N VAL A 42 0.34 3.46 6.12
CA VAL A 42 0.02 2.13 5.59
C VAL A 42 -0.36 2.17 4.11
N ASN A 43 -1.23 3.08 3.71
CA ASN A 43 -1.85 3.05 2.38
C ASN A 43 -1.03 3.76 1.31
N VAL A 44 -0.02 4.55 1.72
CA VAL A 44 0.81 5.37 0.83
C VAL A 44 2.30 5.12 1.07
N LYS A 45 2.84 5.47 2.25
CA LYS A 45 4.29 5.41 2.52
C LYS A 45 4.84 3.99 2.43
N ALA A 46 4.15 3.00 2.99
CA ALA A 46 4.58 1.60 2.94
C ALA A 46 4.75 1.10 1.49
N ILE A 47 3.86 1.52 0.58
CA ILE A 47 3.92 1.16 -0.84
C ILE A 47 5.13 1.82 -1.50
N PHE A 48 5.36 3.10 -1.21
CA PHE A 48 6.54 3.82 -1.71
C PHE A 48 7.83 3.10 -1.32
N HIS A 49 7.99 2.72 -0.05
CA HIS A 49 9.17 2.00 0.42
C HIS A 49 9.30 0.60 -0.20
N ALA A 50 8.20 -0.15 -0.33
CA ALA A 50 8.22 -1.44 -1.01
C ALA A 50 8.66 -1.33 -2.48
N LEU A 51 8.26 -0.25 -3.17
CA LEU A 51 8.67 0.01 -4.54
C LEU A 51 10.14 0.39 -4.66
N GLN A 52 10.72 1.10 -3.69
CA GLN A 52 12.16 1.40 -3.68
C GLN A 52 13.00 0.12 -3.67
N GLU A 53 12.54 -0.95 -3.01
CA GLU A 53 13.23 -2.25 -2.98
C GLU A 53 12.88 -3.12 -4.21
N ALA A 54 11.62 -3.15 -4.64
CA ALA A 54 11.15 -4.04 -5.71
C ALA A 54 11.50 -3.58 -7.13
N VAL A 55 11.48 -2.26 -7.40
CA VAL A 55 11.70 -1.73 -8.76
C VAL A 55 13.10 -2.05 -9.30
N PRO A 56 14.21 -1.90 -8.54
CA PRO A 56 15.53 -2.32 -9.02
C PRO A 56 15.57 -3.77 -9.48
N ILE A 57 14.98 -4.68 -8.68
CA ILE A 57 14.91 -6.11 -8.99
C ILE A 57 14.10 -6.34 -10.29
N PHE A 58 13.00 -5.62 -10.47
CA PHE A 58 12.23 -5.68 -11.70
C PHE A 58 13.01 -5.17 -12.90
N LEU A 59 13.77 -4.08 -12.78
CA LEU A 59 14.56 -3.54 -13.88
C LEU A 59 15.67 -4.50 -14.30
N GLU A 60 16.39 -5.09 -13.33
CA GLU A 60 17.48 -6.05 -13.59
C GLU A 60 17.01 -7.28 -14.38
N LYS A 61 15.80 -7.79 -14.08
CA LYS A 61 15.25 -8.97 -14.77
C LYS A 61 14.46 -8.65 -16.05
N GLY A 62 14.30 -7.37 -16.43
CA GLY A 62 13.57 -6.95 -17.63
C GLY A 62 12.06 -6.67 -17.46
N GLY A 63 11.56 -6.50 -16.24
CA GLY A 63 10.23 -5.95 -15.94
C GLY A 63 9.41 -6.77 -14.95
N GLY A 64 8.44 -6.15 -14.26
CA GLY A 64 7.57 -6.82 -13.29
C GLY A 64 6.21 -6.13 -13.19
N SER A 65 5.32 -6.67 -12.36
CA SER A 65 3.99 -6.09 -12.16
C SER A 65 3.77 -5.66 -10.72
N VAL A 66 3.15 -4.49 -10.55
CA VAL A 66 2.72 -3.97 -9.26
C VAL A 66 1.21 -3.88 -9.26
N ILE A 67 0.56 -4.46 -8.26
CA ILE A 67 -0.90 -4.46 -8.11
C ILE A 67 -1.25 -3.77 -6.79
N LYS A 68 -2.17 -2.79 -6.84
CA LYS A 68 -2.78 -2.17 -5.66
C LYS A 68 -4.31 -2.19 -5.82
N PRO A 69 -5.04 -2.97 -5.02
CA PRO A 69 -6.50 -2.87 -4.98
C PRO A 69 -6.94 -1.50 -4.46
N LEU A 70 -7.89 -0.85 -5.15
CA LEU A 70 -8.41 0.46 -4.75
C LEU A 70 -9.91 0.52 -4.99
N THR A 71 -10.70 0.38 -3.93
CA THR A 71 -12.17 0.41 -4.02
C THR A 71 -12.77 1.70 -3.45
N ALA A 72 -12.17 2.25 -2.39
CA ALA A 72 -12.70 3.43 -1.70
C ALA A 72 -12.63 4.71 -2.54
N ALA A 73 -11.60 4.85 -3.39
CA ALA A 73 -11.51 6.00 -4.30
C ALA A 73 -12.63 6.04 -5.35
N ILE A 74 -13.16 4.88 -5.75
CA ILE A 74 -14.24 4.78 -6.75
C ILE A 74 -15.60 4.88 -6.06
N ARG A 75 -15.72 4.32 -4.85
CA ARG A 75 -16.96 4.28 -4.08
C ARG A 75 -16.70 4.66 -2.61
N PRO A 76 -16.59 5.95 -2.31
CA PRO A 76 -16.34 6.41 -0.94
C PRO A 76 -17.55 6.07 -0.06
N ARG A 77 -17.28 5.69 1.20
CA ARG A 77 -18.32 5.40 2.19
C ARG A 77 -18.49 6.60 3.13
N PRO A 78 -19.74 7.00 3.46
CA PRO A 78 -19.97 8.01 4.48
C PRO A 78 -19.26 7.65 5.79
N GLY A 79 -18.60 8.64 6.39
CA GLY A 79 -17.85 8.50 7.64
C GLY A 79 -16.45 7.87 7.52
N LEU A 80 -15.94 7.66 6.31
CA LEU A 80 -14.56 7.29 6.01
C LEU A 80 -13.89 8.31 5.09
N GLY A 81 -14.15 9.60 5.29
CA GLY A 81 -13.75 10.65 4.34
C GLY A 81 -12.24 10.85 4.13
N VAL A 82 -11.42 10.26 5.00
CA VAL A 82 -9.94 10.32 4.93
C VAL A 82 -9.32 9.10 4.23
N TYR A 83 -10.05 7.99 4.12
CA TYR A 83 -9.55 6.71 3.56
C TYR A 83 -9.76 6.62 2.04
#